data_AF-A0A932EGY5-F1
#
_entry.id   AF-A0A932EGY5-F1
#
_cell.length_a   1.000
_cell.length_b   1.000
_cell.length_c   1.000
_cell.angle_alpha   90.00
_cell.angle_beta   90.00
_cell.angle_gamma   90.00
#
_symmetry.space_group_name_H-M   'P 1'
#
loop_
_entity.id
_entity.type
_entity.pdbx_description
1 polymer ?
#
loop_
_entity_poly.entity_id
_entity_poly.type
_entity_poly.pdbx_seq_one_letter_code
_entity_poly.pdbx_strand_id
1 'polypeptide(L)'
;AWPGIPAVWALLALALLWASVDHLLQRTDGRWYALVAVVAALIHFITVDLASRGARAPAFVDTWAITLWLATASVAVLASGLWRRVASPRPATAPRPIWQGRDLNELLTQAQVPALLWILAGTMLFWGVTNELTRFFHQTVTSRATARLAGGLAVSAWWAVFAAGLVILGFQRKLKAVRVAGLAVSGLAVAKVLLFDLSELDALYRIASVFTLGLVSLGVAYLYHRHARVAETPAAAYQ
;
A
#
# COMPACT_ATOMS: atom_id res chain seq x y z
N ALA A 1 -8.95 -28.06 -3.82
CA ALA A 1 -8.81 -27.03 -2.77
C ALA A 1 -7.34 -26.95 -2.38
N TRP A 2 -6.82 -25.74 -2.16
CA TRP A 2 -5.43 -25.50 -1.79
C TRP A 2 -5.23 -25.90 -0.32
N PRO A 3 -4.45 -26.95 0.01
CA PRO A 3 -4.39 -27.45 1.38
C PRO A 3 -3.78 -26.44 2.37
N GLY A 4 -2.98 -25.48 1.89
CA GLY A 4 -2.34 -24.45 2.70
C GLY A 4 -3.22 -23.24 3.06
N ILE A 5 -4.20 -22.90 2.22
CA ILE A 5 -5.01 -21.67 2.40
C ILE A 5 -5.79 -21.63 3.73
N PRO A 6 -6.46 -22.73 4.18
CA PRO A 6 -7.15 -22.71 5.46
C PRO A 6 -6.23 -22.39 6.64
N ALA A 7 -4.96 -22.81 6.58
CA ALA A 7 -3.97 -22.48 7.61
C ALA A 7 -3.63 -20.99 7.61
N VAL A 8 -3.47 -20.37 6.43
CA VAL A 8 -3.28 -18.92 6.29
C VAL A 8 -4.47 -18.17 6.88
N TRP A 9 -5.70 -18.59 6.58
CA TRP A 9 -6.90 -17.96 7.12
C TRP A 9 -7.00 -18.09 8.63
N ALA A 10 -6.67 -19.26 9.18
CA ALA A 10 -6.61 -19.48 10.62
C ALA A 10 -5.58 -18.56 11.30
N LEU A 11 -4.40 -18.39 10.70
CA LEU A 11 -3.36 -17.49 11.21
C LEU A 11 -3.78 -16.01 11.15
N LEU A 12 -4.43 -15.58 10.06
CA LEU A 12 -4.96 -14.22 9.96
C LEU A 12 -6.08 -13.97 10.98
N ALA A 13 -7.00 -14.92 11.14
CA ALA A 13 -8.06 -14.86 12.15
C ALA A 13 -7.48 -14.82 13.57
N LEU A 14 -6.47 -15.66 13.85
CA LEU A 14 -5.75 -15.67 15.11
C LEU A 14 -5.04 -14.33 15.37
N ALA A 15 -4.43 -13.74 14.35
CA ALA A 15 -3.80 -12.44 14.46
C ALA A 15 -4.82 -11.35 14.85
N LEU A 16 -5.97 -11.31 14.19
CA LEU A 16 -7.04 -10.37 14.47
C LEU A 16 -7.72 -10.65 15.84
N LEU A 17 -7.78 -11.90 16.26
CA LEU A 17 -8.29 -12.30 17.56
C LEU A 17 -7.37 -11.82 18.68
N TRP A 18 -6.07 -12.11 18.61
CA TRP A 18 -5.08 -11.62 19.59
C TRP A 18 -5.13 -10.12 19.71
N ALA A 19 -5.22 -9.47 18.56
CA ALA A 19 -5.34 -8.04 18.44
C ALA A 19 -6.61 -7.48 19.11
N SER A 20 -7.75 -8.14 18.92
CA SER A 20 -9.03 -7.75 19.49
C SER A 20 -9.08 -8.00 21.00
N VAL A 21 -8.54 -9.12 21.47
CA VAL A 21 -8.43 -9.46 22.90
C VAL A 21 -7.55 -8.44 23.62
N ASP A 22 -6.42 -8.03 23.02
CA ASP A 22 -5.55 -6.98 23.55
C ASP A 22 -6.33 -5.66 23.74
N HIS A 23 -7.15 -5.31 22.75
CA HIS A 23 -7.97 -4.10 22.77
C HIS A 23 -9.05 -4.13 23.87
N LEU A 24 -9.71 -5.28 24.05
CA LEU A 24 -10.79 -5.48 25.01
C LEU A 24 -10.29 -5.58 26.46
N LEU A 25 -9.16 -6.28 26.68
CA LEU A 25 -8.60 -6.53 28.01
C LEU A 25 -7.58 -5.48 28.46
N GLN A 26 -7.35 -4.42 27.65
CA GLN A 26 -6.33 -3.38 27.88
C GLN A 26 -4.94 -3.96 28.18
N ARG A 27 -4.60 -5.06 27.51
CA ARG A 27 -3.28 -5.70 27.58
C ARG A 27 -2.30 -5.00 26.64
N THR A 28 -1.02 -5.35 26.75
CA THR A 28 0.05 -4.76 25.90
C THR A 28 0.94 -5.81 25.23
N ASP A 29 0.65 -7.09 25.43
CA ASP A 29 1.38 -8.24 24.91
C ASP A 29 0.69 -8.87 23.67
N GLY A 30 -0.64 -8.77 23.56
CA GLY A 30 -1.45 -9.33 22.49
C GLY A 30 -1.01 -8.92 21.08
N ARG A 31 -0.59 -7.67 20.91
CA ARG A 31 -0.08 -7.12 19.64
C ARG A 31 1.16 -7.84 19.08
N TRP A 32 2.03 -8.38 19.93
CA TRP A 32 3.22 -9.10 19.46
C TRP A 32 2.83 -10.48 18.92
N TYR A 33 1.90 -11.16 19.57
CA TYR A 33 1.33 -12.41 19.08
C TYR A 33 0.57 -12.20 17.76
N ALA A 34 -0.16 -11.09 17.63
CA ALA A 34 -0.83 -10.70 16.38
C ALA A 34 0.19 -10.49 15.23
N LEU A 35 1.30 -9.81 15.50
CA LEU A 35 2.34 -9.58 14.50
C LEU A 35 3.02 -10.89 14.08
N VAL A 36 3.37 -11.75 15.03
CA VAL A 36 3.93 -13.08 14.74
C VAL A 36 2.96 -13.92 13.90
N ALA A 37 1.68 -13.92 14.24
CA ALA A 37 0.66 -14.65 13.49
C ALA A 37 0.50 -14.13 12.05
N VAL A 38 0.50 -12.82 11.82
CA VAL A 38 0.49 -12.25 10.46
C VAL A 38 1.76 -12.59 9.69
N VAL A 39 2.94 -12.47 10.32
CA VAL A 39 4.21 -12.82 9.65
C VAL A 39 4.22 -14.30 9.27
N ALA A 40 3.78 -15.19 10.16
CA ALA A 40 3.64 -16.61 9.86
C ALA A 40 2.65 -16.86 8.71
N ALA A 41 1.51 -16.16 8.69
CA ALA A 41 0.53 -16.26 7.61
C ALA A 41 1.14 -15.83 6.26
N LEU A 42 1.90 -14.74 6.23
CA LEU A 42 2.55 -14.23 5.03
C LEU A 42 3.66 -15.15 4.55
N ILE A 43 4.51 -15.67 5.45
CA ILE A 43 5.55 -16.63 5.11
C ILE A 43 4.92 -17.89 4.51
N HIS A 44 3.89 -18.44 5.14
CA HIS A 44 3.18 -19.60 4.62
C HIS A 44 2.59 -19.32 3.23
N PHE A 45 1.87 -18.19 3.09
CA PHE A 45 1.28 -17.81 1.81
C PHE A 45 2.33 -17.65 0.70
N ILE A 46 3.47 -17.02 1.00
CA ILE A 46 4.55 -16.79 0.03
C ILE A 46 5.29 -18.08 -0.33
N THR A 47 5.54 -18.97 0.64
CA THR A 47 6.38 -20.16 0.42
C THR A 47 5.60 -21.36 -0.10
N VAL A 48 4.35 -21.52 0.32
CA VAL A 48 3.52 -22.70 0.02
C VAL A 48 2.49 -22.39 -1.06
N ASP A 49 1.85 -21.23 -0.98
CA ASP A 49 0.67 -20.91 -1.80
C ASP A 49 0.97 -20.01 -3.01
N LEU A 50 2.09 -19.28 -3.03
CA LEU A 50 2.44 -18.33 -4.10
C LEU A 50 2.70 -19.04 -5.44
N ALA A 51 3.54 -20.08 -5.42
CA ALA A 51 3.91 -20.81 -6.63
C ALA A 51 2.82 -21.78 -7.11
N SER A 52 1.86 -22.10 -6.24
CA SER A 52 0.91 -23.16 -6.51
C SER A 52 -0.27 -22.64 -7.36
N ARG A 53 -0.60 -21.34 -7.34
CA ARG A 53 -1.77 -20.76 -8.03
C ARG A 53 -1.80 -21.07 -9.54
N GLY A 54 -2.74 -21.93 -9.95
CA GLY A 54 -2.86 -22.38 -11.33
C GLY A 54 -3.29 -21.26 -12.28
N ALA A 55 -2.71 -21.21 -13.48
CA ALA A 55 -2.90 -20.13 -14.47
C ALA A 55 -4.38 -19.87 -14.86
N ARG A 56 -5.25 -20.88 -14.74
CA ARG A 56 -6.68 -20.80 -15.07
C ARG A 56 -7.59 -20.36 -13.91
N ALA A 57 -7.05 -20.20 -12.70
CA ALA A 57 -7.85 -19.79 -11.55
C ALA A 57 -8.41 -18.37 -11.78
N PRO A 58 -9.71 -18.10 -11.54
CA PRO A 58 -10.32 -16.79 -11.81
C PRO A 58 -9.56 -15.63 -11.17
N ALA A 59 -9.34 -14.56 -11.92
CA ALA A 59 -8.78 -13.33 -11.36
C ALA A 59 -9.71 -12.71 -10.31
N PHE A 60 -9.13 -12.05 -9.30
CA PHE A 60 -9.75 -11.34 -8.19
C PHE A 60 -10.58 -12.16 -7.19
N VAL A 61 -11.24 -13.23 -7.62
CA VAL A 61 -12.29 -13.91 -6.84
C VAL A 61 -11.95 -15.34 -6.43
N ASP A 62 -10.86 -15.91 -6.94
CA ASP A 62 -10.43 -17.24 -6.51
C ASP A 62 -9.93 -17.24 -5.06
N THR A 63 -9.86 -18.42 -4.45
CA THR A 63 -9.47 -18.57 -3.06
C THR A 63 -8.09 -17.96 -2.77
N TRP A 64 -7.17 -18.01 -3.73
CA TRP A 64 -5.85 -17.38 -3.60
C TRP A 64 -5.97 -15.85 -3.56
N ALA A 65 -6.72 -15.23 -4.47
CA ALA A 65 -6.91 -13.78 -4.48
C ALA A 65 -7.64 -13.30 -3.21
N ILE A 66 -8.67 -14.02 -2.77
CA ILE A 66 -9.36 -13.73 -1.51
C ILE A 66 -8.38 -13.77 -0.34
N THR A 67 -7.48 -14.76 -0.30
CA THR A 67 -6.44 -14.87 0.74
C THR A 67 -5.50 -13.66 0.74
N LEU A 68 -5.06 -13.21 -0.44
CA LEU A 68 -4.24 -12.01 -0.59
C LEU A 68 -4.98 -10.76 -0.08
N TRP A 69 -6.27 -10.61 -0.42
CA TRP A 69 -7.08 -9.47 0.03
C TRP A 69 -7.33 -9.49 1.53
N LEU A 70 -7.64 -10.65 2.12
CA LEU A 70 -7.78 -10.80 3.56
C LEU A 70 -6.47 -10.52 4.29
N ALA A 71 -5.33 -10.97 3.77
CA ALA A 71 -4.02 -10.68 4.34
C ALA A 71 -3.73 -9.17 4.29
N THR A 72 -3.96 -8.54 3.13
CA THR A 72 -3.78 -7.08 2.94
C THR A 72 -4.66 -6.28 3.91
N ALA A 73 -5.94 -6.66 4.04
CA ALA A 73 -6.88 -6.03 4.96
C ALA A 73 -6.46 -6.23 6.42
N SER A 74 -6.02 -7.44 6.80
CA SER A 74 -5.56 -7.72 8.17
C SER A 74 -4.34 -6.88 8.55
N VAL A 75 -3.37 -6.75 7.65
CA VAL A 75 -2.19 -5.88 7.84
C VAL A 75 -2.61 -4.41 7.99
N ALA A 76 -3.54 -3.93 7.15
CA ALA A 76 -4.05 -2.56 7.24
C ALA A 76 -4.84 -2.30 8.54
N VAL A 77 -5.65 -3.25 8.99
CA VAL A 77 -6.37 -3.18 10.27
C VAL A 77 -5.38 -3.04 11.42
N LEU A 78 -4.35 -3.90 11.46
CA LEU A 78 -3.29 -3.83 12.46
C LEU A 78 -2.55 -2.49 12.44
N ALA A 79 -2.26 -1.97 11.24
CA ALA A 79 -1.63 -0.67 11.06
C ALA A 79 -2.48 0.51 11.55
N SER A 80 -3.81 0.40 11.45
CA SER A 80 -4.75 1.49 11.70
C SER A 80 -5.12 1.70 13.17
N GLY A 81 -5.28 0.63 13.95
CA GLY A 81 -6.02 0.70 15.21
C GLY A 81 -5.41 -0.04 16.38
N LEU A 82 -4.29 -0.75 16.19
CA LEU A 82 -3.87 -1.77 17.13
C LEU A 82 -2.62 -1.45 17.96
N TRP A 83 -1.83 -0.50 17.51
CA TRP A 83 -0.85 0.16 18.38
C TRP A 83 -1.46 1.39 19.00
N ARG A 84 -2.29 1.22 20.05
CA ARG A 84 -2.48 2.32 20.99
C ARG A 84 -1.09 2.71 21.49
N ARG A 85 -0.73 3.99 21.39
CA ARG A 85 0.43 4.53 22.11
C ARG A 85 0.24 4.10 23.55
N VAL A 86 1.13 3.27 24.08
CA VAL A 86 1.01 2.81 25.45
C VAL A 86 1.16 4.07 26.30
N ALA A 87 0.03 4.60 26.78
CA ALA A 87 0.03 5.51 27.89
C ALA A 87 0.55 4.66 29.04
N SER A 88 1.83 4.81 29.38
CA SER A 88 2.39 4.12 30.53
C SER A 88 1.45 4.37 31.72
N PRO A 89 1.00 3.34 32.46
CA PRO A 89 0.10 3.49 33.60
C PRO A 89 0.66 4.35 34.76
N ARG A 90 1.84 4.96 34.59
CA ARG A 90 2.48 5.75 35.63
C ARG A 90 1.73 7.08 35.76
N PRO A 91 1.31 7.45 36.98
CA PRO A 91 0.73 8.77 37.21
C PRO A 91 1.73 9.84 36.72
N ALA A 92 1.23 10.86 36.04
CA ALA A 92 2.04 11.95 35.46
C ALA A 92 2.96 12.66 36.47
N THR A 93 2.74 12.41 37.77
CA THR A 93 3.45 12.99 38.91
C THR A 93 4.55 12.10 39.49
N ALA A 94 4.69 10.83 39.07
CA ALA A 94 5.77 9.97 39.55
C ALA A 94 7.12 10.43 38.92
N PRO A 95 8.10 10.92 39.71
CA PRO A 95 9.38 11.33 39.18
C PRO A 95 10.05 10.14 38.48
N ARG A 96 10.45 10.32 37.22
CA ARG A 96 11.32 9.33 36.59
C ARG A 96 12.68 9.37 37.28
N PRO A 97 13.22 8.23 37.74
CA PRO A 97 14.61 8.19 38.20
C PRO A 97 15.50 8.74 37.08
N ILE A 98 16.47 9.60 37.41
CA ILE A 98 17.38 10.24 36.44
C ILE A 98 18.12 9.19 35.57
N TRP A 99 18.27 7.97 36.09
CA TRP A 99 18.94 6.83 35.45
C TRP A 99 18.01 5.95 34.59
N GLN A 100 16.69 6.11 34.71
CA GLN A 100 15.73 5.34 33.92
C GLN A 100 15.50 6.07 32.59
N GLY A 101 16.48 5.92 31.71
CA GLY A 101 16.37 6.35 30.32
C GLY A 101 15.09 5.80 29.69
N ARG A 102 14.47 6.60 28.83
CA ARG A 102 13.39 6.13 27.97
C ARG A 102 13.99 5.06 27.06
N ASP A 103 13.53 3.81 27.14
CA ASP A 103 14.08 2.74 26.30
C ASP A 103 13.88 3.13 24.82
N LEU A 104 14.98 3.48 24.16
CA LEU A 104 14.98 3.96 22.79
C LEU A 104 14.37 2.90 21.87
N ASN A 105 14.57 1.62 22.18
CA ASN A 105 14.04 0.51 21.38
C ASN A 105 12.51 0.47 21.44
N GLU A 106 11.89 0.67 22.61
CA GLU A 106 10.43 0.72 22.76
C GLU A 106 9.79 1.90 22.03
N LEU A 107 10.47 3.04 22.02
CA LEU A 107 9.98 4.26 21.35
C LEU A 107 10.09 4.16 19.84
N LEU A 108 11.19 3.60 19.36
CA LEU A 108 11.42 3.38 17.93
C LEU A 108 10.43 2.34 17.39
N THR A 109 10.20 1.22 18.10
CA THR A 109 9.23 0.20 17.65
C THR A 109 7.79 0.72 17.61
N GLN A 110 7.31 1.47 18.60
CA GLN A 110 5.92 1.95 18.57
C GLN A 110 5.61 2.92 17.43
N ALA A 111 6.58 3.74 17.02
CA ALA A 111 6.39 4.68 15.92
C ALA A 111 6.59 4.03 14.54
N GLN A 112 7.54 3.09 14.42
CA GLN A 112 7.94 2.52 13.13
C GLN A 112 7.03 1.38 12.67
N VAL A 113 6.58 0.51 13.56
CA VAL A 113 5.87 -0.71 13.14
C VAL A 113 4.53 -0.40 12.43
N PRO A 114 3.66 0.54 12.90
CA PRO A 114 2.46 0.89 12.14
C PRO A 114 2.79 1.42 10.73
N ALA A 115 3.85 2.22 10.60
CA ALA A 115 4.28 2.75 9.31
C ALA A 115 4.75 1.63 8.37
N LEU A 116 5.53 0.67 8.88
CA LEU A 116 5.97 -0.51 8.13
C LEU A 116 4.78 -1.37 7.69
N LEU A 117 3.77 -1.57 8.53
CA LEU A 117 2.56 -2.28 8.15
C LEU A 117 1.75 -1.55 7.06
N TRP A 118 1.63 -0.22 7.14
CA TRP A 118 1.00 0.56 6.08
C TRP A 118 1.74 0.44 4.75
N ILE A 119 3.08 0.49 4.78
CA ILE A 119 3.92 0.26 3.60
C ILE A 119 3.67 -1.14 3.06
N LEU A 120 3.72 -2.17 3.90
CA LEU A 120 3.48 -3.55 3.51
C LEU A 120 2.09 -3.75 2.88
N ALA A 121 1.02 -3.29 3.53
CA ALA A 121 -0.34 -3.37 2.98
C ALA A 121 -0.46 -2.61 1.65
N GLY A 122 0.13 -1.41 1.56
CA GLY A 122 0.15 -0.62 0.33
C GLY A 122 0.88 -1.34 -0.83
N THR A 123 2.04 -1.93 -0.55
CA THR A 123 2.81 -2.72 -1.52
C THR A 123 2.05 -3.97 -1.95
N MET A 124 1.43 -4.69 -1.02
CA MET A 124 0.60 -5.87 -1.32
C MET A 124 -0.59 -5.50 -2.20
N LEU A 125 -1.30 -4.40 -1.88
CA LEU A 125 -2.43 -3.93 -2.68
C LEU A 125 -1.99 -3.53 -4.09
N PHE A 126 -0.91 -2.74 -4.19
CA PHE A 126 -0.39 -2.23 -5.46
C PHE A 126 -0.01 -3.36 -6.42
N TRP A 127 0.82 -4.30 -5.96
CA TRP A 127 1.28 -5.43 -6.77
C TRP A 127 0.20 -6.49 -6.95
N GLY A 128 -0.63 -6.73 -5.93
CA GLY A 128 -1.76 -7.64 -6.01
C GLY A 128 -2.73 -7.27 -7.12
N VAL A 129 -3.18 -6.01 -7.14
CA VAL A 129 -4.11 -5.54 -8.19
C VAL A 129 -3.44 -5.54 -9.56
N THR A 130 -2.15 -5.18 -9.64
CA THR A 130 -1.37 -5.26 -10.89
C THR A 130 -1.37 -6.67 -11.47
N ASN A 131 -1.13 -7.68 -10.63
CA ASN A 131 -1.14 -9.08 -11.03
C ASN A 131 -2.55 -9.55 -11.42
N GLU A 132 -3.58 -9.20 -10.64
CA GLU A 132 -4.96 -9.59 -10.94
C GLU A 132 -5.49 -8.97 -12.23
N LEU A 133 -5.19 -7.71 -12.53
CA LEU A 133 -5.56 -7.07 -13.79
C LEU A 133 -4.95 -7.81 -14.98
N THR A 134 -3.65 -8.13 -14.89
CA THR A 134 -2.95 -8.87 -15.95
C THR A 134 -3.61 -10.23 -16.18
N ARG A 135 -3.92 -10.96 -15.10
CA ARG A 135 -4.62 -12.26 -15.20
C ARG A 135 -6.02 -12.12 -15.78
N PHE A 136 -6.78 -11.12 -15.35
CA PHE A 136 -8.15 -10.89 -15.80
C PHE A 136 -8.23 -10.72 -17.32
N PHE A 137 -7.39 -9.86 -17.90
CA PHE A 137 -7.38 -9.65 -19.35
C PHE A 137 -6.86 -10.88 -20.11
N HIS A 138 -5.86 -11.58 -19.57
CA HIS A 138 -5.40 -12.85 -20.16
C HIS A 138 -6.47 -13.96 -20.17
N GLN A 139 -7.42 -13.93 -19.24
CA GLN A 139 -8.48 -14.93 -19.13
C GLN A 139 -9.75 -14.56 -19.91
N THR A 140 -10.04 -13.26 -20.03
CA THR A 140 -11.28 -12.77 -20.66
C THR A 140 -11.14 -12.48 -22.14
N VAL A 141 -9.94 -12.11 -22.60
CA VAL A 141 -9.69 -11.76 -24.00
C VAL A 141 -9.04 -12.92 -24.74
N THR A 142 -9.69 -13.40 -25.81
CA THR A 142 -9.24 -14.57 -26.59
C THR A 142 -7.93 -14.33 -27.34
N SER A 143 -7.77 -13.14 -27.92
CA SER A 143 -6.54 -12.76 -28.62
C SER A 143 -5.44 -12.41 -27.62
N ARG A 144 -4.31 -13.13 -27.67
CA ARG A 144 -3.17 -12.88 -26.77
C ARG A 144 -2.58 -11.48 -26.93
N ALA A 145 -2.55 -10.94 -28.15
CA ALA A 145 -2.04 -9.59 -28.41
C ALA A 145 -2.96 -8.54 -27.78
N THR A 146 -4.27 -8.66 -28.01
CA THR A 146 -5.27 -7.74 -27.43
C THR A 146 -5.32 -7.83 -25.92
N ALA A 147 -5.16 -9.04 -25.34
CA ALA A 147 -5.09 -9.24 -23.90
C ALA A 147 -3.88 -8.53 -23.26
N ARG A 148 -2.72 -8.59 -23.90
CA ARG A 148 -1.49 -7.92 -23.43
C ARG A 148 -1.64 -6.39 -23.46
N LEU A 149 -2.12 -5.85 -24.58
CA LEU A 149 -2.41 -4.42 -24.73
C LEU A 149 -3.39 -3.94 -23.66
N ALA A 150 -4.56 -4.58 -23.57
CA ALA A 150 -5.61 -4.18 -22.63
C ALA A 150 -5.18 -4.33 -21.16
N GLY A 151 -4.48 -5.43 -20.83
CA GLY A 151 -3.91 -5.65 -19.50
C GLY A 151 -2.84 -4.63 -19.13
N GLY A 152 -1.94 -4.31 -20.07
CA GLY A 152 -0.90 -3.29 -19.89
C GLY A 152 -1.50 -1.91 -19.60
N LEU A 153 -2.48 -1.49 -20.42
CA LEU A 153 -3.18 -0.23 -20.25
C LEU A 153 -3.95 -0.18 -18.92
N ALA A 154 -4.62 -1.26 -18.53
CA ALA A 154 -5.33 -1.33 -17.25
C ALA A 154 -4.38 -1.23 -16.05
N VAL A 155 -3.20 -1.87 -16.12
CA VAL A 155 -2.16 -1.74 -15.09
C VAL A 155 -1.67 -0.31 -15.00
N SER A 156 -1.44 0.37 -16.12
CA SER A 156 -1.01 1.77 -16.14
C SER A 156 -2.07 2.71 -15.58
N ALA A 157 -3.35 2.49 -15.91
CA ALA A 157 -4.46 3.20 -15.29
C ALA A 157 -4.51 2.98 -13.77
N TRP A 158 -4.33 1.73 -13.31
CA TRP A 158 -4.26 1.40 -11.88
C TRP A 158 -3.10 2.14 -11.18
N TRP A 159 -1.90 2.15 -11.77
CA TRP A 159 -0.75 2.84 -11.17
C TRP A 159 -0.99 4.34 -11.05
N ALA A 160 -1.63 4.95 -12.05
CA ALA A 160 -2.02 6.37 -12.01
C ALA A 160 -3.05 6.65 -10.91
N VAL A 161 -4.11 5.85 -10.80
CA VAL A 161 -5.14 5.98 -9.75
C VAL A 161 -4.53 5.78 -8.36
N PHE A 162 -3.67 4.78 -8.19
CA PHE A 162 -3.00 4.52 -6.92
C PHE A 162 -2.07 5.66 -6.51
N ALA A 163 -1.27 6.19 -7.45
CA ALA A 163 -0.42 7.34 -7.21
C ALA A 163 -1.22 8.59 -6.81
N ALA A 164 -2.30 8.89 -7.54
CA ALA A 164 -3.19 9.99 -7.23
C ALA A 164 -3.84 9.82 -5.84
N GLY A 165 -4.31 8.61 -5.52
CA GLY A 165 -4.86 8.28 -4.21
C GLY A 165 -3.86 8.52 -3.07
N LEU A 166 -2.60 8.11 -3.24
CA LEU A 166 -1.54 8.38 -2.27
C LEU A 166 -1.26 9.88 -2.11
N VAL A 167 -1.18 10.64 -3.21
CA VAL A 167 -0.96 12.09 -3.15
C VAL A 167 -2.11 12.79 -2.42
N ILE A 168 -3.36 12.48 -2.80
CA ILE A 168 -4.57 13.05 -2.16
C ILE A 168 -4.59 12.71 -0.67
N LEU A 169 -4.39 11.44 -0.31
CA LEU A 169 -4.37 11.00 1.08
C LEU A 169 -3.23 11.67 1.86
N GLY A 170 -2.06 11.80 1.26
CA GLY A 170 -0.90 12.47 1.85
C GLY A 170 -1.13 13.97 2.11
N PHE A 171 -1.95 14.65 1.30
CA PHE A 171 -2.41 16.01 1.57
C PHE A 171 -3.46 16.04 2.68
N GLN A 172 -4.52 15.25 2.56
CA GLN A 172 -5.62 15.21 3.54
C GLN A 172 -5.14 14.87 4.95
N ARG A 173 -4.18 13.94 5.07
CA ARG A 173 -3.60 13.51 6.35
C ARG A 173 -2.35 14.29 6.74
N LYS A 174 -1.92 15.28 5.96
CA LYS A 174 -0.69 16.07 6.16
C LYS A 174 0.60 15.23 6.26
N LEU A 175 0.64 14.04 5.65
CA LEU A 175 1.78 13.12 5.70
C LEU A 175 2.72 13.33 4.51
N LYS A 176 3.88 13.98 4.75
CA LYS A 176 4.90 14.22 3.70
C LYS A 176 5.37 12.91 3.03
N ALA A 177 5.63 11.87 3.83
CA ALA A 177 6.11 10.58 3.32
C ALA A 177 5.14 9.95 2.30
N VAL A 178 3.83 9.99 2.58
CA VAL A 178 2.80 9.43 1.70
C VAL A 178 2.71 10.21 0.38
N ARG A 179 2.86 11.54 0.43
CA ARG A 179 2.91 12.38 -0.80
C ARG A 179 4.12 12.03 -1.66
N VAL A 180 5.30 11.90 -1.05
CA VAL A 180 6.53 11.53 -1.78
C VAL A 180 6.40 10.14 -2.39
N ALA A 181 5.83 9.18 -1.65
CA ALA A 181 5.54 7.84 -2.18
C ALA A 181 4.58 7.90 -3.39
N GLY A 182 3.49 8.68 -3.30
CA GLY A 182 2.58 8.88 -4.42
C GLY A 182 3.24 9.51 -5.64
N LEU A 183 4.09 10.52 -5.45
CA LEU A 183 4.87 11.13 -6.53
C LEU A 183 5.88 10.16 -7.15
N ALA A 184 6.54 9.33 -6.33
CA ALA A 184 7.44 8.29 -6.81
C ALA A 184 6.71 7.24 -7.66
N VAL A 185 5.54 6.76 -7.20
CA VAL A 185 4.70 5.84 -7.98
C VAL A 185 4.19 6.50 -9.27
N SER A 186 3.84 7.79 -9.23
CA SER A 186 3.46 8.55 -10.43
C SER A 186 4.60 8.61 -11.44
N GLY A 187 5.82 8.90 -11.00
CA GLY A 187 7.00 8.90 -11.86
C GLY A 187 7.26 7.52 -12.48
N LEU A 188 7.10 6.47 -11.67
CA LEU A 188 7.20 5.08 -12.13
C LEU A 188 6.12 4.72 -13.15
N ALA A 189 4.89 5.19 -12.98
CA ALA A 189 3.79 5.02 -13.94
C ALA A 189 4.07 5.70 -15.28
N VAL A 190 4.54 6.96 -15.24
CA VAL A 190 4.94 7.69 -16.45
C VAL A 190 6.09 6.96 -17.16
N ALA A 191 7.11 6.54 -16.43
CA ALA A 191 8.21 5.76 -16.99
C ALA A 191 7.72 4.45 -17.62
N LYS A 192 6.81 3.73 -16.96
CA LYS A 192 6.22 2.50 -17.51
C LYS A 192 5.50 2.76 -18.83
N VAL A 193 4.65 3.79 -18.87
CA VAL A 193 3.87 4.15 -20.07
C VAL A 193 4.81 4.48 -21.22
N LEU A 194 5.83 5.31 -20.99
CA LEU A 194 6.78 5.74 -22.02
C LEU A 194 7.65 4.59 -22.55
N LEU A 195 8.13 3.71 -21.66
CA LEU A 195 9.08 2.65 -22.02
C LEU A 195 8.41 1.39 -22.56
N PHE A 196 7.25 1.02 -22.03
CA PHE A 196 6.58 -0.25 -22.35
C PHE A 196 5.32 -0.03 -23.17
N ASP A 197 4.36 0.76 -22.68
CA ASP A 197 3.05 0.83 -23.34
C ASP A 197 3.14 1.54 -24.70
N LEU A 198 3.97 2.60 -24.79
CA LEU A 198 4.21 3.30 -26.05
C LEU A 198 5.05 2.50 -27.05
N SER A 199 5.77 1.47 -26.60
CA SER A 199 6.54 0.60 -27.50
C SER A 199 5.65 -0.28 -28.36
N GLU A 200 4.41 -0.55 -27.91
CA GLU A 200 3.42 -1.34 -28.65
C GLU A 200 2.67 -0.52 -29.71
N LEU A 201 2.85 0.81 -29.74
CA LEU A 201 2.24 1.72 -30.71
C LEU A 201 3.15 1.96 -31.94
N ASP A 202 2.52 2.23 -33.09
CA ASP A 202 3.24 2.69 -34.28
C ASP A 202 3.99 4.01 -34.00
N ALA A 203 5.07 4.23 -34.75
CA ALA A 203 6.02 5.32 -34.49
C ALA A 203 5.35 6.70 -34.38
N LEU A 204 4.38 7.01 -35.24
CA LEU A 204 3.69 8.31 -35.21
C LEU A 204 2.84 8.49 -33.94
N TYR A 205 2.10 7.46 -33.53
CA TYR A 205 1.30 7.48 -32.30
C TYR A 205 2.17 7.53 -31.06
N ARG A 206 3.34 6.85 -31.07
CA ARG A 206 4.33 6.95 -29.99
C ARG A 206 4.81 8.39 -29.84
N ILE A 207 5.25 9.05 -30.91
CA ILE A 207 5.74 10.44 -30.85
C ILE A 207 4.65 11.38 -30.34
N ALA A 208 3.44 11.30 -30.91
CA ALA A 208 2.31 12.12 -30.48
C ALA A 208 1.98 11.91 -28.99
N SER A 209 1.97 10.65 -28.53
CA SER A 209 1.66 10.31 -27.13
C SER A 209 2.72 10.83 -26.15
N VAL A 210 4.02 10.71 -26.47
CA VAL A 210 5.10 11.29 -25.63
C VAL A 210 4.92 12.81 -25.52
N PHE A 211 4.65 13.48 -26.64
CA PHE A 211 4.49 14.93 -26.68
C PHE A 211 3.28 15.37 -25.84
N THR A 212 2.12 14.73 -26.02
CA THR A 212 0.91 15.00 -25.24
C THR A 212 1.13 14.73 -23.75
N LEU A 213 1.75 13.60 -23.39
CA LEU A 213 2.03 13.24 -21.99
C LEU A 213 2.98 14.25 -21.33
N GLY A 214 4.00 14.70 -22.05
CA GLY A 214 4.92 15.74 -21.59
C GLY A 214 4.21 17.06 -21.33
N LEU A 215 3.33 17.49 -22.25
CA LEU A 215 2.56 18.73 -22.12
C LEU A 215 1.59 18.66 -20.93
N VAL A 216 0.88 17.54 -20.75
CA VAL A 216 0.00 17.31 -19.60
C VAL A 216 0.79 17.32 -18.29
N SER A 217 1.94 16.64 -18.24
CA SER A 217 2.79 16.59 -17.05
C SER A 217 3.30 17.98 -16.67
N LEU A 218 3.71 18.78 -17.66
CA LEU A 218 4.12 20.16 -17.45
C LEU A 218 2.96 21.03 -16.95
N GLY A 219 1.76 20.85 -17.50
CA GLY A 219 0.55 21.54 -17.06
C GLY A 219 0.19 21.23 -15.60
N VAL A 220 0.26 19.96 -15.20
CA VAL A 220 0.04 19.52 -13.81
C VAL A 220 1.10 20.12 -12.88
N ALA A 221 2.37 20.08 -13.26
CA ALA A 221 3.46 20.67 -12.48
C ALA A 221 3.28 22.19 -12.31
N TYR A 222 2.89 22.89 -13.37
CA TYR A 222 2.60 24.32 -13.35
C TYR A 222 1.44 24.65 -12.41
N LEU A 223 0.32 23.91 -12.52
CA LEU A 223 -0.86 24.12 -11.67
C LEU A 223 -0.53 23.86 -10.20
N TYR A 224 0.22 22.79 -9.91
CA TYR A 224 0.71 22.49 -8.57
C TYR A 224 1.54 23.63 -7.99
N HIS A 225 2.52 24.13 -8.74
CA HIS A 225 3.37 25.25 -8.31
C HIS A 225 2.59 26.55 -8.09
N ARG A 226 1.60 26.83 -8.95
CA ARG A 226 0.73 28.01 -8.82
C ARG A 226 -0.06 27.98 -7.51
N HIS A 227 -0.68 26.85 -7.17
CA HIS A 227 -1.45 26.72 -5.93
C HIS A 227 -0.57 26.75 -4.68
N ALA A 228 0.66 26.21 -4.76
CA ALA A 228 1.62 26.30 -3.68
C ALA A 228 2.03 27.76 -3.38
N ARG A 229 2.27 28.58 -4.41
CA ARG A 229 2.62 30.00 -4.24
C ARG A 229 1.49 30.86 -3.65
N VAL A 230 0.24 30.57 -4.00
CA VAL A 230 -0.93 31.30 -3.46
C VAL A 230 -1.11 31.00 -1.97
N ALA A 231 -0.78 29.79 -1.51
CA ALA A 231 -0.87 29.42 -0.08
C ALA A 231 0.24 30.04 0.79
N GLU A 232 1.37 30.44 0.20
CA GLU A 232 2.48 31.12 0.90
C GLU A 232 2.27 32.63 1.06
N THR A 233 1.15 33.18 0.60
CA THR A 233 0.78 34.60 0.82
C THR A 233 -0.27 34.78 1.94
N PRO A 234 0.09 34.68 3.24
CA PRO A 234 -0.65 35.36 4.29
C PRO A 234 0.20 36.38 5.06
N ALA A 235 -0.29 37.64 5.08
CA ALA A 235 -0.06 38.66 6.12
C ALA A 235 1.32 39.36 6.25
N ALA A 236 1.96 39.75 5.14
CA ALA A 236 2.98 40.82 5.16
C ALA A 236 2.39 42.24 4.94
N ALA A 237 1.11 42.44 5.28
CA ALA A 237 0.35 43.67 5.04
C ALA A 237 -0.07 44.42 6.31
N TYR A 238 0.55 44.12 7.46
CA TYR A 238 0.43 44.92 8.69
C TYR A 238 1.82 45.17 9.30
N GLN A 239 2.61 46.01 8.63
CA GLN A 239 3.65 46.82 9.25
C GLN A 239 3.63 48.20 8.60
#